data_AF-A0A5E4QPM7-F1
#
_entry.id   AF-A0A5E4QPM7-F1
#
_cell.length_a   1.000
_cell.length_b   1.000
_cell.length_c   1.000
_cell.angle_alpha   90.00
_cell.angle_beta   90.00
_cell.angle_gamma   90.00
#
_symmetry.space_group_name_H-M   'P 1'
#
loop_
_entity.id
_entity.type
_entity.pdbx_description
1 polymer ?
#
loop_
_entity_poly.entity_id
_entity_poly.type
_entity_poly.pdbx_seq_one_letter_code
_entity_poly.pdbx_strand_id
1 'polypeptide(L)'
;MRYMDEYQAINRESLIRNLVVHHYVHRQTVPTMKLMVDFLHTNGHKDITLDKLRQLLKANGFIWQRLPRTSKSILVEDPKQVFERQSYLSSILKYREQGRHIVYVNETVIRQGALKAHETSGTYLYCYAVVSPDQGLLDIKVTTVNIPSSSLFNKFPPITPWIIDEVIKKIPEGSVIVWPCRSYHAKSFEQLPDLFSTKNQMKDWLQFRNIPFDNKMHRAELIKIIESSKYTFEESQLDKLEVAIAAYGHVALRLPRKLGMLSLFEIFWTRFFKTNVIWHKKCKTVALVRKAFEKRPLSHWKEFNNKLIQKEITIFKEDRAMEEVIDKILTMARYEDLKSDEFDSEIPDSWLYDFIAV
;
A
#
# COMPACT_ATOMS: atom_id res chain seq x y z
N MET A 1 -17.07 -5.71 5.54
CA MET A 1 -16.16 -6.36 4.60
C MET A 1 -15.05 -5.41 4.23
N ARG A 2 -15.15 -4.52 3.23
CA ARG A 2 -14.00 -3.78 2.67
C ARG A 2 -12.93 -3.27 3.65
N TYR A 3 -13.31 -2.53 4.70
CA TYR A 3 -12.33 -2.02 5.67
C TYR A 3 -11.71 -3.10 6.59
N MET A 4 -12.47 -4.14 6.97
CA MET A 4 -11.91 -5.28 7.71
C MET A 4 -11.07 -6.17 6.79
N ASP A 5 -11.48 -6.32 5.54
CA ASP A 5 -10.71 -7.06 4.53
C ASP A 5 -9.40 -6.34 4.22
N GLU A 6 -9.42 -4.99 4.20
CA GLU A 6 -8.24 -4.11 4.06
C GLU A 6 -7.36 -4.14 5.31
N TYR A 7 -7.93 -4.06 6.51
CA TYR A 7 -7.20 -4.21 7.77
C TYR A 7 -6.53 -5.60 7.87
N GLN A 8 -7.26 -6.66 7.52
CA GLN A 8 -6.70 -8.01 7.44
C GLN A 8 -5.64 -8.11 6.35
N ALA A 9 -5.82 -7.45 5.21
CA ALA A 9 -4.82 -7.41 4.15
C ALA A 9 -3.53 -6.70 4.58
N ILE A 10 -3.62 -5.55 5.25
CA ILE A 10 -2.45 -4.81 5.77
C ILE A 10 -1.75 -5.61 6.88
N ASN A 11 -2.51 -6.25 7.76
CA ASN A 11 -1.94 -7.12 8.79
C ASN A 11 -1.21 -8.31 8.14
N ARG A 12 -1.79 -8.91 7.10
CA ARG A 12 -1.14 -9.98 6.31
C ARG A 12 0.09 -9.51 5.54
N GLU A 13 0.10 -8.29 5.00
CA GLU A 13 1.26 -7.68 4.34
C GLU A 13 2.44 -7.58 5.32
N SER A 14 2.19 -7.05 6.52
CA SER A 14 3.21 -6.97 7.57
C SER A 14 3.67 -8.35 8.06
N LEU A 15 2.76 -9.32 8.17
CA LEU A 15 3.08 -10.69 8.57
C LEU A 15 4.06 -11.35 7.60
N ILE A 16 3.81 -11.25 6.30
CA ILE A 16 4.64 -11.88 5.27
C ILE A 16 6.02 -11.26 5.21
N ARG A 17 6.14 -9.92 5.21
CA ARG A 17 7.45 -9.27 5.25
C ARG A 17 8.23 -9.68 6.51
N ASN A 18 7.59 -9.61 7.68
CA ASN A 18 8.24 -9.95 8.95
C ASN A 18 8.68 -11.41 9.00
N LEU A 19 7.94 -12.33 8.37
CA LEU A 19 8.33 -13.73 8.25
C LEU A 19 9.63 -13.88 7.45
N VAL A 20 9.72 -13.24 6.28
CA VAL A 20 10.92 -13.30 5.42
C VAL A 20 12.13 -12.67 6.12
N VAL A 21 11.94 -11.49 6.72
CA VAL A 21 12.98 -10.81 7.52
C VAL A 21 13.42 -11.67 8.70
N HIS A 22 12.49 -12.34 9.39
CA HIS A 22 12.83 -13.22 10.51
C HIS A 22 13.77 -14.34 10.10
N HIS A 23 13.51 -14.98 8.96
CA HIS A 23 14.37 -16.06 8.48
C HIS A 23 15.76 -15.54 8.08
N TYR A 24 15.82 -14.55 7.18
CA TYR A 24 17.11 -14.06 6.69
C TYR A 24 17.92 -13.31 7.74
N VAL A 25 17.31 -12.37 8.46
CA VAL A 25 18.04 -11.45 9.35
C VAL A 25 18.21 -12.02 10.75
N HIS A 26 17.14 -12.60 11.33
CA HIS A 26 17.18 -13.02 12.74
C HIS A 26 17.62 -14.47 12.92
N ARG A 27 17.21 -15.36 12.03
CA ARG A 27 17.61 -16.78 12.06
C ARG A 27 18.88 -17.05 11.25
N GLN A 28 19.25 -16.14 10.35
CA GLN A 28 20.33 -16.34 9.38
C GLN A 28 20.13 -17.64 8.57
N THR A 29 18.88 -17.94 8.22
CA THR A 29 18.51 -19.09 7.41
C THR A 29 17.80 -18.64 6.14
N VAL A 30 18.11 -19.32 5.04
CA VAL A 30 17.38 -19.11 3.78
C VAL A 30 15.96 -19.68 3.96
N PRO A 31 14.91 -18.88 3.77
CA PRO A 31 13.54 -19.33 3.94
C PRO A 31 13.15 -20.29 2.80
N THR A 32 12.73 -21.49 3.17
CA THR A 32 12.02 -22.40 2.27
C THR A 32 10.52 -22.36 2.55
N MET A 33 9.71 -22.73 1.56
CA MET A 33 8.26 -22.83 1.73
C MET A 33 7.84 -23.66 2.95
N LYS A 34 8.54 -24.78 3.19
CA LYS A 34 8.27 -25.67 4.34
C LYS A 34 8.64 -25.00 5.66
N LEU A 35 9.86 -24.44 5.77
CA LEU A 35 10.32 -23.76 7.00
C LEU A 35 9.38 -22.62 7.39
N MET A 36 8.93 -21.83 6.43
CA MET A 36 8.02 -20.72 6.66
C MET A 36 6.63 -21.17 7.14
N VAL A 37 6.05 -22.22 6.54
CA VAL A 37 4.76 -22.77 6.98
C VAL A 37 4.86 -23.37 8.38
N ASP A 38 5.90 -24.16 8.66
CA ASP A 38 6.12 -24.78 9.97
C ASP A 38 6.27 -23.70 11.06
N PHE A 39 6.99 -22.61 10.75
CA PHE A 39 7.10 -21.46 11.63
C PHE A 39 5.75 -20.78 11.86
N LEU A 40 4.99 -20.50 10.81
CA LEU A 40 3.65 -19.89 10.91
C LEU A 40 2.70 -20.73 11.77
N HIS A 41 2.69 -22.05 11.59
CA HIS A 41 1.84 -22.98 12.35
C HIS A 41 2.19 -23.01 13.83
N THR A 42 3.48 -23.01 14.15
CA THR A 42 3.98 -22.94 15.53
C THR A 42 3.61 -21.63 16.21
N ASN A 43 3.48 -20.54 15.43
CA ASN A 43 3.06 -19.21 15.91
C ASN A 43 1.55 -18.96 15.78
N GLY A 44 0.73 -20.02 15.65
CA GLY A 44 -0.73 -19.93 15.74
C GLY A 44 -1.46 -19.63 14.42
N HIS A 45 -0.75 -19.49 13.30
CA HIS A 45 -1.33 -19.27 11.97
C HIS A 45 -1.59 -20.60 11.24
N LYS A 46 -2.29 -21.52 11.89
CA LYS A 46 -2.56 -22.89 11.38
C LYS A 46 -3.46 -22.90 10.13
N ASP A 47 -4.14 -21.80 9.83
CA ASP A 47 -4.97 -21.62 8.64
C ASP A 47 -4.16 -21.37 7.36
N ILE A 48 -2.87 -21.06 7.47
CA ILE A 48 -2.01 -20.78 6.32
C ILE A 48 -1.38 -22.08 5.81
N THR A 49 -1.94 -22.66 4.75
CA THR A 49 -1.36 -23.80 4.03
C THR A 49 -0.18 -23.37 3.14
N LEU A 50 0.59 -24.32 2.61
CA LEU A 50 1.65 -24.06 1.62
C LEU A 50 1.14 -23.23 0.43
N ASP A 51 0.03 -23.65 -0.18
CA ASP A 51 -0.55 -22.92 -1.31
C ASP A 51 -1.04 -21.54 -0.90
N LYS A 52 -1.57 -21.40 0.32
CA LYS A 52 -1.98 -20.09 0.81
C LYS A 52 -0.79 -19.17 1.03
N LEU A 53 0.31 -19.68 1.59
CA LEU A 53 1.55 -18.93 1.75
C LEU A 53 2.11 -18.49 0.39
N ARG A 54 2.11 -19.37 -0.62
CA ARG A 54 2.52 -19.01 -2.00
C ARG A 54 1.72 -17.83 -2.53
N GLN A 55 0.39 -17.89 -2.41
CA GLN A 55 -0.48 -16.79 -2.84
C GLN A 55 -0.19 -15.50 -2.08
N LEU A 56 0.05 -15.59 -0.77
CA LEU A 56 0.35 -14.43 0.06
C LEU A 56 1.71 -13.81 -0.28
N LEU A 57 2.75 -14.61 -0.48
CA LEU A 57 4.07 -14.14 -0.92
C LEU A 57 3.98 -13.35 -2.22
N LYS A 58 3.37 -13.95 -3.25
CA LYS A 58 3.17 -13.30 -4.56
C LYS A 58 2.32 -12.03 -4.46
N ALA A 59 1.23 -12.06 -3.70
CA ALA A 59 0.38 -10.89 -3.51
C ALA A 59 1.14 -9.73 -2.86
N ASN A 60 2.09 -10.03 -1.97
CA ASN A 60 2.93 -9.06 -1.28
C ASN A 60 4.26 -8.75 -1.99
N GLY A 61 4.41 -9.14 -3.26
CA GLY A 61 5.57 -8.74 -4.06
C GLY A 61 6.83 -9.57 -3.83
N PHE A 62 6.73 -10.73 -3.17
CA PHE A 62 7.84 -11.66 -3.08
C PHE A 62 7.89 -12.58 -4.29
N ILE A 63 9.11 -12.83 -4.76
CA ILE A 63 9.42 -13.61 -5.95
C ILE A 63 10.60 -14.54 -5.65
N TRP A 64 10.70 -15.64 -6.38
CA TRP A 64 11.83 -16.53 -6.25
C TRP A 64 12.90 -16.13 -7.24
N GLN A 65 14.14 -15.95 -6.80
CA GLN A 65 15.25 -15.61 -7.66
C GLN A 65 16.18 -16.80 -7.75
N ARG A 66 16.39 -17.30 -8.96
CA ARG A 66 17.35 -18.38 -9.19
C ARG A 66 18.76 -17.86 -8.96
N LEU A 67 19.55 -18.60 -8.18
CA LEU A 67 20.92 -18.25 -7.91
C LEU A 67 21.80 -18.54 -9.14
N PRO A 68 22.73 -17.63 -9.49
CA PRO A 68 23.62 -17.83 -10.63
C PRO A 68 24.34 -19.17 -10.57
N ARG A 69 24.49 -19.85 -11.71
CA ARG A 69 25.23 -21.13 -11.84
C ARG A 69 24.69 -22.30 -11.00
N THR A 70 23.48 -22.22 -10.47
CA THR A 70 22.86 -23.32 -9.70
C THR A 70 21.42 -23.60 -10.13
N SER A 71 20.84 -24.68 -9.61
CA SER A 71 19.40 -24.96 -9.68
C SER A 71 18.60 -24.40 -8.51
N LYS A 72 19.25 -23.69 -7.60
CA LYS A 72 18.67 -23.24 -6.33
C LYS A 72 18.05 -21.86 -6.49
N SER A 73 17.00 -21.59 -5.71
CA SER A 73 16.35 -20.29 -5.67
C SER A 73 16.25 -19.76 -4.25
N ILE A 74 16.26 -18.45 -4.14
CA ILE A 74 16.04 -17.72 -2.89
C ILE A 74 14.81 -16.84 -3.02
N LEU A 75 14.09 -16.64 -1.92
CA LEU A 75 12.95 -15.74 -1.89
C LEU A 75 13.46 -14.31 -1.71
N VAL A 76 13.13 -13.42 -2.64
CA VAL A 76 13.47 -11.99 -2.57
C VAL A 76 12.21 -11.16 -2.75
N GLU A 77 12.24 -9.92 -2.28
CA GLU A 77 11.19 -8.96 -2.57
C GLU A 77 11.44 -8.29 -3.93
N ASP A 78 10.38 -7.94 -4.65
CA ASP A 78 10.42 -7.15 -5.89
C ASP A 78 11.32 -5.91 -5.70
N PRO A 79 12.44 -5.78 -6.44
CA PRO A 79 13.39 -4.68 -6.28
C PRO A 79 12.74 -3.30 -6.41
N LYS A 80 11.68 -3.17 -7.21
CA LYS A 80 10.95 -1.91 -7.33
C LYS A 80 10.25 -1.52 -6.02
N GLN A 81 9.63 -2.48 -5.34
CA GLN A 81 8.97 -2.24 -4.06
C GLN A 81 9.98 -1.90 -2.96
N VAL A 82 11.13 -2.59 -2.94
CA VAL A 82 12.24 -2.28 -2.03
C VAL A 82 12.76 -0.87 -2.27
N PHE A 83 13.02 -0.48 -3.53
CA PHE A 83 13.50 0.85 -3.89
C PHE A 83 12.51 1.95 -3.48
N GLU A 84 11.22 1.80 -3.78
CA GLU A 84 10.19 2.76 -3.39
C GLU A 84 10.12 2.91 -1.85
N ARG A 85 10.22 1.79 -1.12
CA ARG A 85 10.26 1.76 0.35
C ARG A 85 11.46 2.50 0.91
N GLN A 86 12.66 2.14 0.47
CA GLN A 86 13.90 2.73 0.95
C GLN A 86 13.98 4.22 0.61
N SER A 87 13.48 4.63 -0.55
CA SER A 87 13.41 6.05 -0.96
C SER A 87 12.49 6.85 -0.03
N TYR A 88 11.30 6.31 0.28
CA TYR A 88 10.39 6.92 1.26
C TYR A 88 11.03 7.00 2.65
N LEU A 89 11.56 5.89 3.16
CA LEU A 89 12.15 5.81 4.51
C LEU A 89 13.34 6.77 4.65
N SER A 90 14.23 6.82 3.67
CA SER A 90 15.36 7.75 3.65
C SER A 90 14.87 9.20 3.69
N SER A 91 13.86 9.53 2.91
CA SER A 91 13.29 10.88 2.85
C SER A 91 12.61 11.28 4.16
N ILE A 92 11.72 10.44 4.70
CA ILE A 92 10.99 10.77 5.93
C ILE A 92 11.94 10.87 7.12
N LEU A 93 12.93 9.98 7.24
CA LEU A 93 13.92 10.02 8.32
C LEU A 93 14.76 11.30 8.24
N LYS A 94 15.21 11.69 7.03
CA LYS A 94 15.92 12.96 6.81
C LYS A 94 15.08 14.16 7.24
N TYR A 95 13.82 14.22 6.85
CA TYR A 95 12.96 15.35 7.22
C TYR A 95 12.68 15.44 8.72
N ARG A 96 12.59 14.29 9.41
CA ARG A 96 12.51 14.25 10.88
C ARG A 96 13.77 14.75 11.55
N GLU A 97 14.94 14.34 11.06
CA GLU A 97 16.25 14.82 11.56
C GLU A 97 16.40 16.33 11.41
N GLN A 98 15.88 16.89 10.32
CA GLN A 98 15.81 18.34 10.09
C GLN A 98 14.79 19.06 10.99
N GLY A 99 14.04 18.35 11.84
CA GLY A 99 13.01 18.94 12.68
C GLY A 99 11.80 19.47 11.91
N ARG A 100 11.57 19.01 10.68
CA ARG A 100 10.43 19.48 9.88
C ARG A 100 9.11 18.96 10.45
N HIS A 101 8.08 19.81 10.42
CA HIS A 101 6.72 19.39 10.72
C HIS A 101 6.21 18.39 9.69
N ILE A 102 5.70 17.25 10.16
CA ILE A 102 5.15 16.20 9.31
C ILE A 102 3.63 16.19 9.46
N VAL A 103 2.92 16.36 8.35
CA VAL A 103 1.46 16.32 8.26
C VAL A 103 1.05 15.09 7.49
N TYR A 104 0.15 14.29 8.04
CA TYR A 104 -0.34 13.08 7.40
C TYR A 104 -1.74 13.28 6.88
N VAL A 105 -1.97 12.82 5.67
CA VAL A 105 -3.29 12.81 5.07
C VAL A 105 -3.82 11.39 5.00
N ASN A 106 -5.13 11.24 5.13
CA ASN A 106 -5.82 9.98 4.97
C ASN A 106 -6.97 10.13 3.99
N GLU A 107 -7.17 9.07 3.21
CA GLU A 107 -8.34 8.86 2.40
C GLU A 107 -8.94 7.52 2.81
N THR A 108 -10.22 7.50 3.19
CA THR A 108 -10.90 6.26 3.54
C THR A 108 -12.37 6.29 3.16
N VAL A 109 -12.92 5.11 2.91
CA VAL A 109 -14.33 4.90 2.60
C VAL A 109 -15.00 4.06 3.67
N ILE A 110 -16.10 4.58 4.20
CA ILE A 110 -16.87 3.96 5.28
C ILE A 110 -18.28 3.72 4.78
N ARG A 111 -18.72 2.47 4.67
CA ARG A 111 -20.11 2.15 4.29
C ARG A 111 -21.09 2.55 5.40
N GLN A 112 -22.10 3.36 5.06
CA GLN A 112 -23.20 3.75 5.95
C GLN A 112 -24.18 2.58 6.12
N GLY A 113 -24.70 2.39 7.35
CA GLY A 113 -25.53 1.23 7.74
C GLY A 113 -24.77 0.08 8.42
N ALA A 114 -25.53 -0.90 8.93
CA ALA A 114 -24.98 -2.14 9.50
C ALA A 114 -24.40 -3.03 8.38
N LEU A 115 -23.31 -3.74 8.67
CA LEU A 115 -22.65 -4.62 7.71
C LEU A 115 -23.56 -5.83 7.40
N LYS A 116 -24.36 -5.79 6.34
CA LYS A 116 -24.89 -7.01 5.70
C LYS A 116 -23.87 -7.52 4.69
N ALA A 117 -23.58 -8.82 4.71
CA ALA A 117 -22.64 -9.44 3.79
C ALA A 117 -23.20 -9.41 2.35
N HIS A 118 -22.31 -9.27 1.35
CA HIS A 118 -22.54 -9.44 -0.09
C HIS A 118 -23.26 -8.35 -0.92
N GLU A 119 -23.77 -7.27 -0.34
CA GLU A 119 -24.30 -6.14 -1.15
C GLU A 119 -23.20 -5.12 -1.50
N THR A 120 -23.03 -4.77 -2.78
CA THR A 120 -22.10 -3.72 -3.24
C THR A 120 -22.76 -2.35 -3.38
N SER A 121 -24.09 -2.31 -3.54
CA SER A 121 -24.89 -1.10 -3.54
C SER A 121 -25.11 -0.54 -2.13
N GLY A 122 -25.23 0.78 -2.05
CA GLY A 122 -25.56 1.45 -0.79
C GLY A 122 -24.93 2.83 -0.66
N THR A 123 -25.12 3.40 0.53
CA THR A 123 -24.57 4.69 0.89
C THR A 123 -23.17 4.53 1.50
N TYR A 124 -22.23 5.34 1.04
CA TYR A 124 -20.84 5.36 1.50
C TYR A 124 -20.47 6.76 1.96
N LEU A 125 -19.62 6.83 2.97
CA LEU A 125 -19.02 8.05 3.48
C LEU A 125 -17.56 8.07 3.02
N TYR A 126 -17.21 9.09 2.24
CA TYR A 126 -15.84 9.40 1.86
C TYR A 126 -15.27 10.31 2.92
N CYS A 127 -14.17 9.91 3.54
CA CYS A 127 -13.56 10.61 4.65
C CYS A 127 -12.11 10.93 4.31
N TYR A 128 -11.84 12.23 4.24
CA TYR A 128 -10.49 12.78 4.14
C TYR A 128 -10.13 13.44 5.45
N ALA A 129 -8.98 13.10 6.02
CA ALA A 129 -8.54 13.66 7.30
C ALA A 129 -7.09 14.10 7.18
N VAL A 130 -6.77 15.26 7.75
CA VAL A 130 -5.42 15.81 7.78
C VAL A 130 -5.02 15.99 9.23
N VAL A 131 -3.91 15.38 9.63
CA VAL A 131 -3.45 15.34 11.01
C VAL A 131 -1.98 15.75 11.08
N SER A 132 -1.68 16.65 12.01
CA SER A 132 -0.33 16.92 12.48
C SER A 132 -0.16 16.25 13.84
N PRO A 133 0.87 15.44 14.11
CA PRO A 133 1.13 14.91 15.45
C PRO A 133 1.29 16.01 16.51
N ASP A 134 1.73 17.19 16.11
CA ASP A 134 2.02 18.32 17.01
C ASP A 134 0.78 19.16 17.31
N GLN A 135 -0.17 19.23 16.37
CA GLN A 135 -1.37 20.09 16.46
C GLN A 135 -2.69 19.29 16.52
N GLY A 136 -2.64 17.98 16.26
CA GLY A 136 -3.80 17.09 16.23
C GLY A 136 -4.50 17.12 14.87
N LEU A 137 -5.83 17.02 14.89
CA LEU A 137 -6.64 17.09 13.68
C LEU A 137 -6.63 18.53 13.14
N LEU A 138 -6.07 18.73 11.94
CA LEU A 138 -6.08 20.03 11.26
C LEU A 138 -7.38 20.25 10.51
N ASP A 139 -7.84 19.22 9.80
CA ASP A 139 -9.11 19.28 9.09
C ASP A 139 -9.67 17.88 8.78
N ILE A 140 -10.99 17.82 8.59
CA ILE A 140 -11.69 16.62 8.16
C ILE A 140 -12.86 16.95 7.24
N LYS A 141 -12.86 16.31 6.07
CA LYS A 141 -13.95 16.37 5.09
C LYS A 141 -14.60 15.02 4.98
N VAL A 142 -15.88 14.95 5.32
CA VAL A 142 -16.70 13.73 5.18
C VAL A 142 -17.88 14.00 4.27
N THR A 143 -17.98 13.27 3.18
CA THR A 143 -19.02 13.44 2.16
C THR A 143 -19.76 12.12 1.94
N THR A 144 -21.09 12.21 1.85
CA THR A 144 -21.94 11.05 1.55
C THR A 144 -22.07 10.86 0.05
N VAL A 145 -21.83 9.64 -0.43
CA VAL A 145 -22.01 9.26 -1.83
C VAL A 145 -22.92 8.02 -1.87
N ASN A 146 -23.98 8.12 -2.68
CA ASN A 146 -24.85 6.98 -2.97
C ASN A 146 -24.34 6.27 -4.22
N ILE A 147 -24.01 4.99 -4.08
CA ILE A 147 -23.54 4.16 -5.18
C ILE A 147 -24.72 3.27 -5.63
N PRO A 148 -25.37 3.57 -6.77
CA PRO A 148 -26.38 2.68 -7.33
C PRO A 148 -25.72 1.42 -7.88
N SER A 149 -26.49 0.32 -7.90
CA SER A 149 -26.05 -1.05 -8.24
C SER A 149 -25.30 -1.20 -9.57
N SER A 150 -25.41 -0.22 -10.47
CA SER A 150 -24.87 -0.22 -11.82
C SER A 150 -23.78 0.84 -12.11
N SER A 151 -23.40 1.68 -11.14
CA SER A 151 -22.34 2.69 -11.34
C SER A 151 -21.21 2.49 -10.36
N LEU A 152 -20.07 2.13 -10.87
CA LEU A 152 -18.87 1.91 -10.08
C LEU A 152 -18.06 3.23 -9.96
N PHE A 153 -17.83 3.64 -8.72
CA PHE A 153 -16.71 4.43 -8.18
C PHE A 153 -16.21 5.72 -8.90
N ASN A 154 -16.94 6.31 -9.86
CA ASN A 154 -16.54 7.55 -10.56
C ASN A 154 -17.23 8.83 -10.08
N LYS A 155 -17.56 8.93 -8.79
CA LYS A 155 -18.22 10.12 -8.21
C LYS A 155 -17.51 10.63 -6.97
N PHE A 156 -16.18 10.56 -6.90
CA PHE A 156 -15.46 11.10 -5.75
C PHE A 156 -14.94 12.49 -6.05
N PRO A 157 -15.23 13.47 -5.17
CA PRO A 157 -14.72 14.81 -5.36
C PRO A 157 -13.20 14.77 -5.33
N PRO A 158 -12.53 15.47 -6.27
CA PRO A 158 -11.08 15.57 -6.25
C PRO A 158 -10.65 16.20 -4.93
N ILE A 159 -9.63 15.61 -4.32
CA ILE A 159 -9.10 16.11 -3.04
C ILE A 159 -8.21 17.35 -3.22
N THR A 160 -7.61 17.51 -4.40
CA THR A 160 -6.66 18.59 -4.71
C THR A 160 -7.18 19.98 -4.34
N PRO A 161 -8.41 20.41 -4.76
CA PRO A 161 -8.89 21.75 -4.41
C PRO A 161 -9.02 21.95 -2.90
N TRP A 162 -9.54 20.95 -2.17
CA TRP A 162 -9.65 21.03 -0.71
C TRP A 162 -8.29 21.20 -0.03
N ILE A 163 -7.27 20.49 -0.51
CA ILE A 163 -5.92 20.60 0.07
C ILE A 163 -5.32 21.99 -0.16
N ILE A 164 -5.41 22.49 -1.40
CA ILE A 164 -4.81 23.77 -1.77
C ILE A 164 -5.59 24.95 -1.16
N ASP A 165 -6.92 24.92 -1.23
CA ASP A 165 -7.76 26.07 -0.88
C ASP A 165 -8.00 26.21 0.62
N GLU A 166 -8.06 25.09 1.36
CA GLU A 166 -8.46 25.06 2.77
C GLU A 166 -7.35 24.56 3.70
N VAL A 167 -6.72 23.43 3.38
CA VAL A 167 -5.81 22.74 4.29
C VAL A 167 -4.44 23.40 4.36
N ILE A 168 -3.88 23.84 3.22
CA ILE A 168 -2.54 24.46 3.16
C ILE A 168 -2.42 25.64 4.14
N LYS A 169 -3.48 26.42 4.30
CA LYS A 169 -3.53 27.58 5.21
C LYS A 169 -3.43 27.22 6.69
N LYS A 170 -3.64 25.95 7.05
CA LYS A 170 -3.63 25.42 8.43
C LYS A 170 -2.33 24.67 8.75
N ILE A 171 -1.48 24.45 7.76
CA ILE A 171 -0.24 23.66 7.88
C ILE A 171 0.94 24.61 8.20
N PRO A 172 1.85 24.25 9.12
CA PRO A 172 3.06 25.04 9.37
C PRO A 172 3.92 25.21 8.11
N GLU A 173 4.56 26.36 7.95
CA GLU A 173 5.48 26.63 6.83
C GLU A 173 6.59 25.57 6.77
N GLY A 174 7.01 25.21 5.55
CA GLY A 174 8.05 24.21 5.36
C GLY A 174 7.67 22.81 5.86
N SER A 175 6.40 22.49 6.08
CA SER A 175 5.97 21.13 6.41
C SER A 175 6.19 20.11 5.28
N VAL A 176 6.29 18.84 5.66
CA VAL A 176 6.21 17.68 4.77
C VAL A 176 4.82 17.06 4.87
N ILE A 177 4.13 16.97 3.75
CA ILE A 177 2.79 16.40 3.64
C ILE A 177 2.91 14.97 3.13
N VAL A 178 2.66 14.00 4.02
CA VAL A 178 2.66 12.58 3.72
C VAL A 178 1.30 12.15 3.20
N TRP A 179 1.24 11.73 1.94
CA TRP A 179 -0.01 11.32 1.28
C TRP A 179 -0.12 9.80 1.10
N PRO A 180 -1.31 9.19 1.29
CA PRO A 180 -1.52 7.76 1.06
C PRO A 180 -1.32 7.41 -0.41
N CYS A 181 -0.77 6.23 -0.69
CA CYS A 181 -0.84 5.68 -2.02
C CYS A 181 -2.32 5.51 -2.42
N ARG A 182 -2.74 6.05 -3.58
CA ARG A 182 -4.13 5.99 -4.11
C ARG A 182 -4.72 4.57 -4.30
N SER A 183 -4.03 3.51 -3.88
CA SER A 183 -4.41 2.12 -4.11
C SER A 183 -5.67 1.64 -3.39
N TYR A 184 -6.34 2.44 -2.56
CA TYR A 184 -7.53 1.99 -1.82
C TYR A 184 -8.80 1.89 -2.71
N HIS A 185 -8.86 2.62 -3.82
CA HIS A 185 -10.00 2.59 -4.75
C HIS A 185 -9.70 1.91 -6.09
N ALA A 186 -8.43 1.55 -6.29
CA ALA A 186 -7.90 0.96 -7.51
C ALA A 186 -8.54 -0.34 -7.98
N LYS A 187 -9.06 -1.14 -7.05
CA LYS A 187 -9.34 -2.56 -7.31
C LYS A 187 -10.47 -2.84 -8.30
N SER A 188 -11.29 -1.87 -8.71
CA SER A 188 -12.37 -2.15 -9.67
C SER A 188 -12.33 -1.38 -10.99
N PHE A 189 -11.65 -0.23 -11.08
CA PHE A 189 -11.51 0.55 -12.35
C PHE A 189 -10.06 0.99 -12.66
N GLU A 190 -9.13 0.84 -11.72
CA GLU A 190 -7.69 1.00 -12.00
C GLU A 190 -7.02 -0.34 -12.28
N GLN A 191 -7.76 -1.45 -12.30
CA GLN A 191 -7.32 -2.59 -13.10
C GLN A 191 -7.31 -2.11 -14.54
N LEU A 192 -6.12 -1.71 -14.98
CA LEU A 192 -5.77 -1.58 -16.38
C LEU A 192 -6.36 -2.80 -17.09
N PRO A 193 -7.24 -2.59 -18.09
CA PRO A 193 -7.67 -3.69 -18.91
C PRO A 193 -6.43 -4.43 -19.40
N ASP A 194 -6.31 -5.70 -19.04
CA ASP A 194 -5.25 -6.59 -19.48
C ASP A 194 -5.69 -7.35 -20.74
N LEU A 195 -4.83 -8.23 -21.26
CA LEU A 195 -5.15 -9.03 -22.43
C LEU A 195 -6.39 -9.93 -22.24
N PHE A 196 -6.79 -10.19 -20.99
CA PHE A 196 -7.95 -10.99 -20.62
C PHE A 196 -9.24 -10.15 -20.49
N SER A 197 -9.12 -8.83 -20.49
CA SER A 197 -10.25 -7.92 -20.34
C SER A 197 -11.14 -7.90 -21.59
N THR A 198 -12.43 -7.66 -21.39
CA THR A 198 -13.37 -7.60 -22.51
C THR A 198 -13.18 -6.33 -23.33
N LYS A 199 -13.52 -6.39 -24.63
CA LYS A 199 -13.43 -5.24 -25.54
C LYS A 199 -14.26 -4.06 -25.04
N ASN A 200 -15.43 -4.33 -24.43
CA ASN A 200 -16.27 -3.28 -23.86
C ASN A 200 -15.63 -2.64 -22.63
N GLN A 201 -15.04 -3.42 -21.72
CA GLN A 201 -14.28 -2.88 -20.58
C GLN A 201 -13.11 -1.98 -21.02
N MET A 202 -12.40 -2.36 -22.10
CA MET A 202 -11.32 -1.53 -22.68
C MET A 202 -11.86 -0.19 -23.21
N LYS A 203 -12.98 -0.21 -23.93
CA LYS A 203 -13.64 0.99 -24.47
C LYS A 203 -14.20 1.87 -23.36
N ASP A 204 -14.90 1.29 -22.40
CA ASP A 204 -15.45 1.98 -21.24
C ASP A 204 -14.33 2.68 -20.46
N TRP A 205 -13.16 2.02 -20.34
CA TRP A 205 -11.97 2.60 -19.71
C TRP A 205 -11.41 3.79 -20.51
N LEU A 206 -11.24 3.66 -21.83
CA LEU A 206 -10.72 4.73 -22.68
C LEU A 206 -11.68 5.93 -22.74
N GLN A 207 -12.99 5.66 -22.85
CA GLN A 207 -14.04 6.67 -22.84
C GLN A 207 -14.13 7.37 -21.48
N PHE A 208 -14.02 6.61 -20.40
CA PHE A 208 -13.95 7.17 -19.04
C PHE A 208 -12.75 8.09 -18.85
N ARG A 209 -11.60 7.75 -19.44
CA ARG A 209 -10.37 8.56 -19.37
C ARG A 209 -10.30 9.67 -20.42
N ASN A 210 -11.34 9.83 -21.24
CA ASN A 210 -11.40 10.78 -22.36
C ASN A 210 -10.22 10.64 -23.33
N ILE A 211 -9.74 9.40 -23.52
CA ILE A 211 -8.67 9.07 -24.46
C ILE A 211 -9.34 8.75 -25.80
N PRO A 212 -8.97 9.42 -26.90
CA PRO A 212 -9.55 9.12 -28.21
C PRO A 212 -9.25 7.68 -28.63
N PHE A 213 -10.29 6.96 -29.07
CA PHE A 213 -10.18 5.64 -29.66
C PHE A 213 -11.28 5.46 -30.71
N ASP A 214 -11.04 4.61 -31.71
CA ASP A 214 -12.05 4.25 -32.69
C ASP A 214 -12.85 3.03 -32.19
N ASN A 215 -14.18 3.11 -32.28
CA ASN A 215 -15.09 2.02 -31.94
C ASN A 215 -14.88 0.74 -32.76
N LYS A 216 -14.23 0.83 -33.92
CA LYS A 216 -13.90 -0.32 -34.78
C LYS A 216 -12.60 -1.03 -34.38
N MET A 217 -11.71 -0.39 -33.61
CA MET A 217 -10.41 -0.95 -33.20
C MET A 217 -10.54 -2.33 -32.55
N HIS A 218 -9.58 -3.23 -32.82
CA HIS A 218 -9.48 -4.55 -32.20
C HIS A 218 -8.93 -4.47 -30.76
N ARG A 219 -9.11 -5.52 -29.95
CA ARG A 219 -8.59 -5.57 -28.56
C ARG A 219 -7.09 -5.26 -28.49
N ALA A 220 -6.31 -5.75 -29.45
CA ALA A 220 -4.87 -5.54 -29.53
C ALA A 220 -4.47 -4.08 -29.82
N GLU A 221 -5.35 -3.28 -30.42
CA GLU A 221 -5.10 -1.86 -30.68
C GLU A 221 -5.52 -1.02 -29.46
N LEU A 222 -6.67 -1.37 -28.86
CA LEU A 222 -7.14 -0.74 -27.63
C LEU A 222 -6.13 -0.95 -26.49
N ILE A 223 -5.57 -2.16 -26.33
CA ILE A 223 -4.57 -2.43 -25.27
C ILE A 223 -3.29 -1.61 -25.47
N LYS A 224 -2.83 -1.39 -26.71
CA LYS A 224 -1.66 -0.54 -26.99
C LYS A 224 -1.91 0.93 -26.63
N ILE A 225 -3.12 1.44 -26.87
CA ILE A 225 -3.52 2.79 -26.44
C ILE A 225 -3.58 2.87 -24.90
N ILE A 226 -4.09 1.84 -24.26
CA ILE A 226 -4.16 1.75 -22.78
C ILE A 226 -2.76 1.69 -22.16
N GLU A 227 -1.84 0.89 -22.73
CA GLU A 227 -0.45 0.77 -22.26
C GLU A 227 0.34 2.07 -22.45
N SER A 228 0.15 2.75 -23.59
CA SER A 228 0.82 4.03 -23.87
C SER A 228 0.26 5.21 -23.06
N SER A 229 -1.02 5.17 -22.66
CA SER A 229 -1.65 6.20 -21.82
C SER A 229 -1.43 5.99 -20.31
N LYS A 230 -1.01 4.78 -19.90
CA LYS A 230 -0.75 4.40 -18.51
C LYS A 230 0.24 5.33 -17.81
N TYR A 231 1.35 5.64 -18.48
CA TYR A 231 2.42 6.46 -17.91
C TYR A 231 2.00 7.93 -17.81
N THR A 232 1.41 8.47 -18.87
CA THR A 232 1.03 9.89 -19.00
C THR A 232 -0.03 10.35 -17.99
N PHE A 233 -0.94 9.46 -17.56
CA PHE A 233 -2.04 9.83 -16.64
C PHE A 233 -1.65 9.76 -15.16
N GLU A 234 -0.89 8.75 -14.74
CA GLU A 234 -0.41 8.64 -13.35
C GLU A 234 0.59 9.76 -13.01
N GLU A 235 1.39 10.23 -13.98
CA GLU A 235 2.25 11.42 -13.84
C GLU A 235 1.43 12.72 -13.81
N SER A 236 0.57 12.98 -14.80
CA SER A 236 0.03 14.34 -15.05
C SER A 236 -0.95 14.95 -14.02
N GLN A 237 -1.65 14.16 -13.20
CA GLN A 237 -2.58 14.68 -12.18
C GLN A 237 -1.94 14.77 -10.79
N LEU A 238 -0.91 13.96 -10.55
CA LEU A 238 -0.22 13.88 -9.27
C LEU A 238 0.93 14.87 -9.22
N ASP A 239 1.64 15.06 -10.35
CA ASP A 239 2.60 16.16 -10.52
C ASP A 239 1.97 17.50 -10.19
N LYS A 240 0.70 17.75 -10.58
CA LYS A 240 0.04 19.04 -10.32
C LYS A 240 -0.15 19.33 -8.84
N LEU A 241 -0.51 18.33 -8.02
CA LEU A 241 -0.68 18.54 -6.58
C LEU A 241 0.68 18.69 -5.90
N GLU A 242 1.68 17.88 -6.27
CA GLU A 242 3.03 17.96 -5.70
C GLU A 242 3.71 19.28 -6.07
N VAL A 243 3.59 19.72 -7.33
CA VAL A 243 4.02 21.04 -7.81
C VAL A 243 3.29 22.16 -7.07
N ALA A 244 1.98 22.05 -6.87
CA ALA A 244 1.23 23.05 -6.12
C ALA A 244 1.71 23.12 -4.66
N ILE A 245 1.84 21.98 -3.97
CA ILE A 245 2.37 21.90 -2.60
C ILE A 245 3.77 22.52 -2.53
N ALA A 246 4.64 22.23 -3.50
CA ALA A 246 5.97 22.81 -3.61
C ALA A 246 5.94 24.33 -3.83
N ALA A 247 5.01 24.84 -4.64
CA ALA A 247 4.84 26.28 -4.86
C ALA A 247 4.45 27.05 -3.59
N TYR A 248 3.80 26.38 -2.63
CA TYR A 248 3.52 26.93 -1.29
C TYR A 248 4.65 26.68 -0.28
N GLY A 249 5.82 26.20 -0.71
CA GLY A 249 6.99 25.99 0.16
C GLY A 249 6.93 24.72 1.02
N HIS A 250 6.02 23.79 0.70
CA HIS A 250 5.91 22.51 1.38
C HIS A 250 6.52 21.38 0.54
N VAL A 251 6.72 20.21 1.14
CA VAL A 251 7.13 19.01 0.39
C VAL A 251 6.02 17.98 0.40
N ALA A 252 5.65 17.45 -0.76
CA ALA A 252 4.82 16.27 -0.85
C ALA A 252 5.70 15.02 -0.75
N LEU A 253 5.33 14.09 0.14
CA LEU A 253 6.00 12.79 0.26
C LEU A 253 4.96 11.68 0.16
N ARG A 254 5.16 10.76 -0.79
CA ARG A 254 4.17 9.72 -1.07
C ARG A 254 4.50 8.43 -0.34
N LEU A 255 3.48 7.83 0.29
CA LEU A 255 3.61 6.46 0.80
C LEU A 255 3.78 5.47 -0.36
N PRO A 256 4.73 4.53 -0.30
CA PRO A 256 4.92 3.52 -1.34
C PRO A 256 3.70 2.61 -1.51
N ARG A 257 3.60 1.97 -2.69
CA ARG A 257 2.55 0.97 -2.94
C ARG A 257 2.73 -0.20 -1.98
N LYS A 258 1.63 -0.76 -1.47
CA LYS A 258 1.64 -1.92 -0.55
C LYS A 258 2.55 -1.74 0.69
N LEU A 259 2.55 -0.52 1.25
CA LEU A 259 3.12 -0.24 2.57
C LEU A 259 2.11 0.52 3.42
N GLY A 260 0.88 0.00 3.46
CA GLY A 260 -0.15 0.54 4.35
C GLY A 260 0.29 0.51 5.82
N MET A 261 1.21 -0.40 6.15
CA MET A 261 1.82 -0.52 7.46
C MET A 261 2.65 0.72 7.89
N LEU A 262 3.10 1.56 6.95
CA LEU A 262 3.81 2.83 7.24
C LEU A 262 2.86 4.04 7.34
N SER A 263 1.54 3.81 7.34
CA SER A 263 0.56 4.88 7.52
C SER A 263 0.30 5.16 8.99
N LEU A 264 0.34 6.44 9.39
CA LEU A 264 -0.13 6.87 10.72
C LEU A 264 -1.57 6.41 10.98
N PHE A 265 -2.40 6.42 9.94
CA PHE A 265 -3.80 6.08 10.05
C PHE A 265 -4.03 4.60 10.26
N GLU A 266 -3.12 3.72 9.81
CA GLU A 266 -3.15 2.29 10.16
C GLU A 266 -3.15 2.12 11.69
N ILE A 267 -2.21 2.75 12.38
CA ILE A 267 -2.11 2.72 13.84
C ILE A 267 -3.37 3.31 14.50
N PHE A 268 -3.86 4.44 13.98
CA PHE A 268 -5.09 5.08 14.46
C PHE A 268 -6.29 4.13 14.36
N TRP A 269 -6.49 3.50 13.21
CA TRP A 269 -7.63 2.63 12.93
C TRP A 269 -7.53 1.33 13.73
N THR A 270 -6.35 0.73 13.82
CA THR A 270 -6.04 -0.42 14.68
C THR A 270 -6.47 -0.15 16.13
N ARG A 271 -6.06 0.98 16.70
CA ARG A 271 -6.48 1.37 18.06
C ARG A 271 -7.97 1.67 18.12
N PHE A 272 -8.50 2.39 17.13
CA PHE A 272 -9.91 2.80 17.08
C PHE A 272 -10.87 1.60 17.14
N PHE A 273 -10.67 0.58 16.32
CA PHE A 273 -11.56 -0.59 16.28
C PHE A 273 -11.41 -1.47 17.53
N LYS A 274 -10.20 -1.60 18.08
CA LYS A 274 -9.98 -2.31 19.35
C LYS A 274 -10.75 -1.68 20.51
N THR A 275 -10.81 -0.34 20.59
CA THR A 275 -11.50 0.36 21.67
C THR A 275 -12.98 0.62 21.41
N ASN A 276 -13.45 0.48 20.16
CA ASN A 276 -14.83 0.78 19.76
C ASN A 276 -15.50 -0.42 19.09
N VAL A 277 -15.56 -1.54 19.80
CA VAL A 277 -16.11 -2.82 19.28
C VAL A 277 -17.55 -2.68 18.74
N ILE A 278 -18.36 -1.81 19.35
CA ILE A 278 -19.74 -1.54 18.90
C ILE A 278 -19.84 -0.67 17.63
N TRP A 279 -18.74 -0.09 17.15
CA TRP A 279 -18.71 0.77 15.96
C TRP A 279 -19.25 0.05 14.72
N HIS A 280 -18.99 -1.25 14.60
CA HIS A 280 -19.46 -2.08 13.49
C HIS A 280 -20.98 -2.24 13.46
N LYS A 281 -21.63 -2.16 14.63
CA LYS A 281 -23.08 -2.29 14.79
C LYS A 281 -23.81 -0.97 14.58
N LYS A 282 -23.11 0.18 14.66
CA LYS A 282 -23.71 1.51 14.49
C LYS A 282 -23.94 1.82 13.02
N CYS A 283 -25.07 2.46 12.73
CA CYS A 283 -25.22 3.20 11.47
C CYS A 283 -24.27 4.39 11.50
N LYS A 284 -23.31 4.43 10.57
CA LYS A 284 -22.32 5.50 10.52
C LYS A 284 -22.92 6.71 9.80
N THR A 285 -22.86 7.87 10.43
CA THR A 285 -23.27 9.15 9.85
C THR A 285 -22.06 10.06 9.71
N VAL A 286 -22.15 11.08 8.86
CA VAL A 286 -21.13 12.13 8.71
C VAL A 286 -20.72 12.70 10.06
N ALA A 287 -21.68 13.05 10.90
CA ALA A 287 -21.45 13.60 12.24
C ALA A 287 -20.74 12.60 13.16
N LEU A 288 -21.08 11.32 13.11
CA LEU A 288 -20.45 10.30 13.94
C LEU A 288 -18.97 10.11 13.57
N VAL A 289 -18.67 10.04 12.26
CA VAL A 289 -17.29 9.92 11.77
C VAL A 289 -16.50 11.15 12.16
N ARG A 290 -17.03 12.35 11.92
CA ARG A 290 -16.37 13.61 12.28
C ARG A 290 -16.04 13.68 13.77
N LYS A 291 -17.04 13.39 14.62
CA LYS A 291 -16.89 13.35 16.08
C LYS A 291 -15.86 12.34 16.57
N ALA A 292 -15.64 11.24 15.85
CA ALA A 292 -14.63 10.24 16.18
C ALA A 292 -13.19 10.76 16.02
N PHE A 293 -12.96 11.65 15.05
CA PHE A 293 -11.67 12.33 14.86
C PHE A 293 -11.53 13.53 15.80
N GLU A 294 -12.55 14.40 15.88
CA GLU A 294 -12.51 15.65 16.67
C GLU A 294 -12.34 15.39 18.18
N LYS A 295 -12.96 14.32 18.71
CA LYS A 295 -12.83 13.98 20.13
C LYS A 295 -11.46 13.41 20.51
N ARG A 296 -10.59 13.15 19.53
CA ARG A 296 -9.32 12.50 19.80
C ARG A 296 -8.33 13.50 20.41
N PRO A 297 -7.81 13.26 21.62
CA PRO A 297 -6.86 14.17 22.23
C PRO A 297 -5.52 14.18 21.48
N LEU A 298 -4.83 15.32 21.54
CA LEU A 298 -3.51 15.52 20.93
C LEU A 298 -2.48 14.47 21.37
N SER A 299 -2.52 14.06 22.64
CA SER A 299 -1.61 13.05 23.20
C SER A 299 -1.66 11.72 22.45
N HIS A 300 -2.83 11.31 21.94
CA HIS A 300 -2.95 10.08 21.16
C HIS A 300 -2.28 10.22 19.79
N TRP A 301 -2.39 11.38 19.13
CA TRP A 301 -1.72 11.60 17.84
C TRP A 301 -0.19 11.57 17.99
N LYS A 302 0.34 12.12 19.08
CA LYS A 302 1.76 12.00 19.45
C LYS A 302 2.16 10.54 19.71
N GLU A 303 1.35 9.78 20.46
CA GLU A 303 1.59 8.35 20.71
C GLU A 303 1.65 7.56 19.38
N PHE A 304 0.72 7.80 18.46
CA PHE A 304 0.70 7.12 17.17
C PHE A 304 1.91 7.48 16.32
N ASN A 305 2.31 8.75 16.30
CA ASN A 305 3.49 9.19 15.57
C ASN A 305 4.77 8.56 16.14
N ASN A 306 4.91 8.49 17.47
CA ASN A 306 6.07 7.83 18.09
C ASN A 306 6.15 6.35 17.70
N LYS A 307 5.02 5.64 17.67
CA LYS A 307 4.97 4.25 17.20
C LYS A 307 5.32 4.12 15.72
N LEU A 308 4.86 5.05 14.89
CA LEU A 308 5.19 5.07 13.47
C LEU A 308 6.70 5.30 13.26
N ILE A 309 7.29 6.27 13.97
CA ILE A 309 8.73 6.54 13.90
C ILE A 309 9.55 5.30 14.25
N GLN A 310 9.19 4.59 15.32
CA GLN A 310 9.88 3.35 15.68
C GLN A 310 9.75 2.29 14.58
N LYS A 311 8.57 2.17 13.96
CA LYS A 311 8.33 1.25 12.85
C LYS A 311 9.15 1.61 11.61
N GLU A 312 9.23 2.91 11.25
CA GLU A 312 10.06 3.42 10.15
C GLU A 312 11.53 3.08 10.38
N ILE A 313 12.07 3.35 11.58
CA ILE A 313 13.47 3.07 11.93
C ILE A 313 13.76 1.57 11.88
N THR A 314 12.88 0.75 12.45
CA THR A 314 13.04 -0.71 12.45
C THR A 314 13.06 -1.27 11.03
N ILE A 315 12.07 -0.90 10.21
CA ILE A 315 12.00 -1.37 8.82
C ILE A 315 13.22 -0.91 8.03
N PHE A 316 13.68 0.33 8.21
CA PHE A 316 14.87 0.84 7.52
C PHE A 316 16.14 0.05 7.87
N LYS A 317 16.31 -0.34 9.15
CA LYS A 317 17.44 -1.18 9.59
C LYS A 317 17.33 -2.61 9.06
N GLU A 318 16.13 -3.19 9.11
CA GLU A 318 15.87 -4.53 8.60
C GLU A 318 16.10 -4.61 7.09
N ASP A 319 15.68 -3.60 6.32
CA ASP A 319 15.91 -3.56 4.87
C ASP A 319 17.40 -3.53 4.54
N ARG A 320 18.21 -2.77 5.30
CA ARG A 320 19.67 -2.77 5.14
C ARG A 320 20.28 -4.14 5.45
N ALA A 321 19.87 -4.76 6.55
CA ALA A 321 20.35 -6.09 6.93
C ALA A 321 19.93 -7.17 5.92
N MET A 322 18.72 -7.06 5.37
CA MET A 322 18.24 -7.93 4.29
C MET A 322 19.13 -7.81 3.05
N GLU A 323 19.45 -6.59 2.61
CA GLU A 323 20.33 -6.33 1.47
C GLU A 323 21.71 -6.98 1.65
N GLU A 324 22.34 -6.79 2.82
CA GLU A 324 23.63 -7.42 3.16
C GLU A 324 23.56 -8.95 3.12
N VAL A 325 22.48 -9.54 3.64
CA VAL A 325 22.29 -11.01 3.63
C VAL A 325 22.11 -11.53 2.19
N ILE A 326 21.29 -10.87 1.37
CA ILE A 326 21.05 -11.28 -0.01
C ILE A 326 22.33 -11.15 -0.85
N ASP A 327 23.08 -10.05 -0.72
CA ASP A 327 24.35 -9.85 -1.42
C ASP A 327 25.38 -10.91 -1.05
N LYS A 328 25.44 -11.27 0.23
CA LYS A 328 26.31 -12.37 0.70
C LYS A 328 25.92 -13.70 0.04
N ILE A 329 24.63 -14.05 0.00
CA ILE A 329 24.16 -15.29 -0.64
C ILE A 329 24.47 -15.29 -2.14
N LEU A 330 24.24 -14.17 -2.84
CA LEU A 330 24.52 -14.04 -4.27
C LEU A 330 26.02 -14.14 -4.56
N THR A 331 26.86 -13.60 -3.68
CA THR A 331 28.32 -13.71 -3.77
C THR A 331 28.75 -15.17 -3.56
N MET A 332 28.26 -15.83 -2.52
CA MET A 332 28.52 -17.25 -2.26
C MET A 332 28.09 -18.11 -3.45
N ALA A 333 26.90 -17.90 -4.02
CA ALA A 333 26.44 -18.65 -5.19
C ALA A 333 27.37 -18.54 -6.41
N ARG A 334 28.11 -17.43 -6.55
CA ARG A 334 29.02 -17.20 -7.68
C ARG A 334 30.38 -17.86 -7.51
N TYR A 335 30.86 -17.95 -6.27
CA TYR A 335 32.25 -18.30 -5.95
C TYR A 335 32.41 -19.55 -5.06
N GLU A 336 31.35 -20.04 -4.43
CA GLU A 336 31.36 -21.12 -3.43
C GLU A 336 30.27 -22.19 -3.72
N ASP A 337 30.52 -23.42 -3.27
CA ASP A 337 29.51 -24.49 -3.31
C ASP A 337 28.47 -24.29 -2.19
N LEU A 338 27.26 -23.91 -2.57
CA LEU A 338 26.13 -23.80 -1.64
C LEU A 338 25.67 -25.20 -1.18
N LYS A 339 25.27 -25.36 0.10
CA LYS A 339 24.62 -26.59 0.60
C LYS A 339 23.20 -26.73 0.05
N SER A 340 22.75 -27.94 -0.29
CA SER A 340 21.44 -28.16 -0.96
C SER A 340 20.24 -27.85 -0.08
N ASP A 341 20.34 -28.18 1.21
CA ASP A 341 19.16 -28.34 2.07
C ASP A 341 18.58 -27.01 2.56
N GLU A 342 19.24 -25.90 2.24
CA GLU A 342 18.86 -24.55 2.65
C GLU A 342 18.01 -23.83 1.59
N PHE A 343 17.84 -24.38 0.38
CA PHE A 343 17.25 -23.65 -0.76
C PHE A 343 16.08 -24.41 -1.41
N ASP A 344 15.17 -23.66 -2.03
CA ASP A 344 14.08 -24.25 -2.81
C ASP A 344 14.50 -24.40 -4.29
N SER A 345 14.49 -25.65 -4.79
CA SER A 345 14.93 -26.00 -6.16
C SER A 345 13.80 -26.33 -7.15
N GLU A 346 12.57 -26.53 -6.67
CA GLU A 346 11.44 -27.03 -7.46
C GLU A 346 10.34 -25.98 -7.71
N ILE A 347 10.74 -24.71 -7.89
CA ILE A 347 9.78 -23.62 -8.04
C ILE A 347 9.44 -23.42 -9.51
N PRO A 348 8.14 -23.33 -9.90
CA PRO A 348 7.78 -23.17 -11.30
C PRO A 348 8.30 -21.85 -11.89
N ASP A 349 8.67 -21.86 -13.17
CA ASP A 349 9.28 -20.72 -13.87
C ASP A 349 8.47 -19.42 -13.76
N SER A 350 7.13 -19.50 -13.75
CA SER A 350 6.23 -18.33 -13.57
C SER A 350 6.36 -17.59 -12.23
N TRP A 351 7.22 -18.08 -11.33
CA TRP A 351 7.52 -17.50 -10.04
C TRP A 351 8.99 -17.07 -9.92
N LEU A 352 9.79 -17.36 -10.94
CA LEU A 352 11.16 -16.93 -11.01
C LEU A 352 11.25 -15.46 -11.43
N TYR A 353 12.19 -14.73 -10.85
CA TYR A 353 12.63 -13.46 -11.38
C TYR A 353 13.55 -13.74 -12.56
N ASP A 354 13.08 -13.44 -13.76
CA ASP A 354 13.89 -13.53 -14.97
C ASP A 354 15.02 -12.51 -14.84
N PHE A 355 16.25 -13.01 -14.66
CA PHE A 355 17.41 -12.22 -15.06
C PHE A 355 17.24 -11.97 -16.55
N ILE A 356 16.98 -10.73 -16.95
CA ILE A 356 17.13 -10.34 -18.35
C ILE A 356 18.56 -10.76 -18.70
N ALA A 357 18.67 -11.84 -19.48
CA ALA A 357 19.90 -12.24 -20.10
C ALA A 357 20.36 -11.03 -20.92
N VAL A 358 21.56 -10.55 -20.62
CA VAL A 358 22.23 -9.46 -21.33
C VAL A 358 22.16 -9.68 -22.83
#